data_AF-A0A084A3K5-F1
#
_entry.id   AF-A0A084A3K5-F1
#
_cell.length_a   1.000
_cell.length_b   1.000
_cell.length_c   1.000
_cell.angle_alpha   90.00
_cell.angle_beta   90.00
_cell.angle_gamma   90.00
#
_symmetry.space_group_name_H-M   'P 1'
#
loop_
_entity.id
_entity.type
_entity.pdbx_description
1 polymer ?
#
loop_
_entity_poly.entity_id
_entity_poly.type
_entity_poly.pdbx_seq_one_letter_code
_entity_poly.pdbx_strand_id
1 'polypeptide(L)'
;MVSFVNLIAGKWAIPILYRLILLGEPVRFSELQRAVRPITQKELTRQLRQFEARGLVNRKVFAEVPPRVEYQITELGKSLRPTLDSLAEWMTANASLMNKNVDRTSDPRS
;
A
#
# COMPACT_ATOMS: atom_id res chain seq x y z
N MET A 1 -10.44 -2.78 -15.88
CA MET A 1 -10.01 -1.50 -15.27
C MET A 1 -10.54 -1.33 -13.83
N VAL A 2 -11.85 -1.49 -13.58
CA VAL A 2 -12.48 -1.31 -12.24
C VAL A 2 -11.87 -2.21 -11.13
N SER A 3 -11.49 -3.46 -11.45
CA SER A 3 -10.94 -4.42 -10.47
C SER A 3 -9.58 -4.04 -9.89
N PHE A 4 -8.79 -3.27 -10.63
CA PHE A 4 -7.48 -2.76 -10.16
C PHE A 4 -7.67 -1.49 -9.33
N VAL A 5 -8.59 -0.60 -9.73
CA VAL A 5 -8.97 0.57 -8.93
C VAL A 5 -9.44 0.15 -7.54
N ASN A 6 -10.28 -0.89 -7.44
CA ASN A 6 -10.72 -1.42 -6.13
C ASN A 6 -9.59 -1.99 -5.26
N LEU A 7 -8.49 -2.43 -5.87
CA LEU A 7 -7.30 -2.87 -5.13
C LEU A 7 -6.56 -1.67 -4.52
N ILE A 8 -6.35 -0.62 -5.30
CA ILE A 8 -5.50 0.52 -4.92
C ILE A 8 -6.27 1.65 -4.22
N ALA A 9 -7.60 1.66 -4.29
CA ALA A 9 -8.46 2.71 -3.72
C ALA A 9 -8.46 2.76 -2.18
N GLY A 10 -7.82 1.80 -1.52
CA GLY A 10 -7.69 1.80 -0.06
C GLY A 10 -6.55 2.71 0.41
N LYS A 11 -6.79 3.41 1.53
CA LYS A 11 -5.79 4.24 2.24
C LYS A 11 -4.40 3.60 2.37
N TRP A 12 -4.36 2.28 2.52
CA TRP A 12 -3.14 1.54 2.82
C TRP A 12 -2.53 0.83 1.62
N ALA A 13 -3.25 0.70 0.51
CA ALA A 13 -2.80 -0.14 -0.58
C ALA A 13 -1.51 0.41 -1.23
N ILE A 14 -1.53 1.70 -1.57
CA ILE A 14 -0.37 2.39 -2.16
C ILE A 14 0.82 2.45 -1.18
N PRO A 15 0.68 2.88 0.09
CA PRO A 15 1.81 2.90 1.03
C PRO A 15 2.50 1.53 1.22
N ILE A 16 1.72 0.45 1.30
CA ILE A 16 2.29 -0.90 1.47
C ILE A 16 3.05 -1.32 0.21
N LEU A 17 2.43 -1.21 -0.97
CA LEU A 17 3.08 -1.57 -2.24
C LEU A 17 4.33 -0.75 -2.48
N TYR A 18 4.26 0.57 -2.29
CA TYR A 18 5.40 1.46 -2.45
C TYR A 18 6.54 1.09 -1.50
N ARG A 19 6.24 0.77 -0.24
CA ARG A 19 7.26 0.32 0.72
C ARG A 19 7.91 -0.99 0.28
N LEU A 20 7.14 -1.95 -0.21
CA LEU A 20 7.68 -3.23 -0.71
C LEU A 20 8.54 -3.04 -1.97
N ILE A 21 8.13 -2.15 -2.86
CA ILE A 21 8.90 -1.76 -4.06
C ILE A 21 10.25 -1.15 -3.66
N LEU A 22 10.26 -0.22 -2.70
CA LEU A 22 11.48 0.45 -2.25
C LEU A 22 12.44 -0.51 -1.53
N LEU A 23 11.91 -1.46 -0.77
CA LEU A 23 12.74 -2.47 -0.10
C LEU A 23 13.37 -3.46 -1.09
N GLY A 24 12.59 -3.95 -2.07
CA GLY A 24 13.04 -4.92 -3.09
C GLY A 24 13.32 -6.34 -2.56
N GLU A 25 13.67 -6.46 -1.29
CA GLU A 25 14.04 -7.69 -0.59
C GLU A 25 12.87 -8.24 0.26
N PRO A 26 12.89 -9.53 0.66
CA PRO A 26 11.93 -10.10 1.57
C PRO A 26 11.89 -9.35 2.91
N VAL A 27 10.69 -9.01 3.39
CA VAL A 27 10.47 -8.32 4.68
C VAL A 27 9.51 -9.08 5.58
N ARG A 28 9.80 -9.09 6.88
CA ARG A 28 8.93 -9.73 7.87
C ARG A 28 7.66 -8.90 8.10
N PHE A 29 6.56 -9.57 8.46
CA PHE A 29 5.29 -8.90 8.73
C PHE A 29 5.41 -7.75 9.74
N SER A 30 6.11 -7.98 10.86
CA SER A 30 6.26 -7.01 11.94
C SER A 30 7.07 -5.78 11.53
N GLU A 31 8.10 -5.97 10.71
CA GLU A 31 8.92 -4.89 10.15
C GLU A 31 8.12 -4.04 9.17
N LEU A 32 7.39 -4.70 8.27
CA LEU A 32 6.50 -4.02 7.34
C LEU A 32 5.42 -3.23 8.09
N GLN A 33 4.78 -3.83 9.09
CA GLN A 33 3.77 -3.16 9.91
C GLN A 33 4.31 -1.92 10.63
N ARG A 34 5.55 -1.99 11.15
CA ARG A 34 6.22 -0.84 11.77
C ARG A 34 6.49 0.26 10.75
N ALA A 35 6.90 -0.10 9.54
CA ALA A 35 7.19 0.85 8.47
C ALA A 35 5.96 1.56 7.92
N VAL A 36 4.77 0.96 8.00
CA VAL A 36 3.50 1.52 7.50
C VAL A 36 2.51 1.89 8.60
N ARG A 37 2.99 2.22 9.81
CA ARG A 37 2.13 2.74 10.89
C ARG A 37 1.38 4.02 10.45
N PRO A 38 0.17 4.28 10.98
CA PRO A 38 -0.56 3.55 12.04
C PRO A 38 -1.46 2.38 11.56
N ILE A 39 -1.11 1.63 10.51
CA ILE A 39 -1.94 0.50 10.05
C ILE A 39 -2.18 -0.58 11.13
N THR A 40 -3.39 -1.12 11.17
CA THR A 40 -3.73 -2.25 12.05
C THR A 40 -3.24 -3.57 11.44
N GLN A 41 -2.97 -4.57 12.29
CA GLN A 41 -2.56 -5.90 11.85
C GLN A 41 -3.59 -6.54 10.91
N LYS A 42 -4.88 -6.39 11.23
CA LYS A 42 -5.99 -6.92 10.44
C LYS A 42 -6.01 -6.31 9.03
N GLU A 43 -5.83 -5.00 8.93
CA GLU A 43 -5.85 -4.30 7.65
C GLU A 43 -4.62 -4.62 6.81
N LEU A 44 -3.42 -4.65 7.41
CA LEU A 44 -2.21 -5.08 6.71
C LEU A 44 -2.33 -6.51 6.16
N THR A 45 -2.86 -7.43 6.96
CA THR A 45 -3.12 -8.82 6.54
C THR A 45 -4.08 -8.88 5.36
N ARG A 46 -5.18 -8.09 5.40
CA ARG A 46 -6.15 -8.01 4.32
C ARG A 46 -5.51 -7.54 3.02
N GLN A 47 -4.72 -6.47 3.07
CA GLN A 47 -4.03 -5.89 1.91
C GLN A 47 -3.01 -6.87 1.32
N LEU A 48 -2.15 -7.48 2.15
CA LEU A 48 -1.15 -8.44 1.69
C LEU A 48 -1.78 -9.66 0.99
N ARG A 49 -2.88 -10.21 1.53
CA ARG A 49 -3.65 -11.28 0.86
C ARG A 49 -4.22 -10.85 -0.49
N GLN A 50 -4.70 -9.61 -0.59
CA GLN A 50 -5.21 -9.06 -1.85
C GLN A 50 -4.13 -8.84 -2.90
N PHE A 51 -2.92 -8.50 -2.48
CA PHE A 51 -1.75 -8.39 -3.36
C PHE A 51 -1.21 -9.74 -3.79
N GLU A 52 -1.14 -10.70 -2.87
CA GLU A 52 -0.77 -12.09 -3.13
C GLU A 52 -1.71 -12.73 -4.15
N ALA A 53 -3.03 -12.61 -3.94
CA ALA A 53 -4.04 -13.12 -4.87
C ALA A 53 -3.97 -12.52 -6.28
N ARG A 54 -3.30 -11.36 -6.45
CA ARG A 54 -3.09 -10.69 -7.73
C ARG A 54 -1.67 -10.82 -8.26
N GLY A 55 -0.82 -11.59 -7.59
CA GLY A 55 0.57 -11.81 -7.98
C GLY A 55 1.47 -10.58 -7.84
N LEU A 56 1.08 -9.55 -7.06
CA LEU A 56 1.92 -8.37 -6.81
C LEU A 56 2.95 -8.61 -5.71
N VAL A 57 2.65 -9.50 -4.77
CA VAL A 57 3.47 -9.81 -3.61
C VAL A 57 3.57 -11.31 -3.47
N ASN A 58 4.77 -11.84 -3.24
CA ASN A 58 4.98 -13.24 -2.89
C ASN A 58 5.04 -13.37 -1.36
N ARG A 59 4.44 -14.43 -0.83
CA ARG A 59 4.45 -14.77 0.60
C ARG A 59 5.23 -16.06 0.79
N LYS A 60 6.29 -16.01 1.59
CA LYS A 60 7.09 -17.20 1.93
C LYS A 60 6.98 -17.52 3.41
N VAL A 61 6.67 -18.78 3.71
CA VAL A 61 6.61 -19.31 5.09
C VAL A 61 7.86 -20.12 5.36
N PHE A 62 8.49 -19.85 6.49
CA PHE A 62 9.65 -20.59 6.97
C PHE A 62 9.25 -21.39 8.20
N ALA A 63 9.35 -22.72 8.09
CA ALA A 63 9.10 -23.66 9.19
C ALA A 63 10.34 -23.79 10.09
N GLU A 64 10.81 -22.66 10.60
CA GLU A 64 11.85 -22.58 11.64
C GLU A 64 11.20 -22.33 13.01
N VAL A 65 11.96 -22.44 14.10
CA VAL A 65 11.49 -22.08 15.44
C VAL A 65 12.14 -20.75 15.85
N PRO A 66 11.38 -19.65 16.04
CA PRO A 66 9.93 -19.51 15.83
C PRO A 66 9.55 -19.36 14.34
N PRO A 67 8.35 -19.78 13.92
CA PRO A 67 7.93 -19.69 12.53
C PRO A 67 7.85 -18.24 12.07
N ARG A 68 8.37 -17.95 10.88
CA ARG A 68 8.30 -16.60 10.29
C ARG A 68 7.68 -16.61 8.90
N VAL A 69 7.14 -15.45 8.55
CA VAL A 69 6.54 -15.18 7.24
C VAL A 69 7.16 -13.93 6.68
N GLU A 70 7.57 -14.03 5.42
CA GLU A 70 8.15 -12.92 4.66
C GLU A 70 7.29 -12.59 3.46
N TYR A 71 7.29 -11.31 3.13
CA TYR A 71 6.60 -10.76 1.97
C TYR A 71 7.63 -10.08 1.09
N GLN A 72 7.56 -10.32 -0.22
CA GLN A 72 8.44 -9.71 -1.19
C GLN A 72 7.64 -9.21 -2.37
N ILE A 73 7.97 -8.04 -2.91
CA ILE A 73 7.37 -7.56 -4.15
C ILE A 73 7.75 -8.48 -5.32
N THR A 74 6.81 -8.79 -6.20
CA THR A 74 7.10 -9.53 -7.44
C THR A 74 7.57 -8.59 -8.55
N GLU A 75 8.04 -9.13 -9.67
CA GLU A 75 8.34 -8.31 -10.86
C GLU A 75 7.09 -7.58 -11.39
N LEU A 76 5.92 -8.21 -11.33
CA LEU A 76 4.65 -7.55 -11.64
C LEU A 76 4.33 -6.41 -10.66
N GLY A 77 4.60 -6.61 -9.37
CA GLY A 77 4.45 -5.55 -8.37
C GLY A 77 5.41 -4.38 -8.60
N LYS A 78 6.65 -4.67 -8.99
CA LYS A 78 7.67 -3.65 -9.31
C LYS A 78 7.31 -2.83 -10.54
N SER A 79 6.68 -3.44 -11.56
CA SER A 79 6.30 -2.71 -12.78
C SER A 79 5.24 -1.64 -12.54
N LEU A 80 4.55 -1.63 -11.38
CA LEU A 80 3.65 -0.55 -10.97
C LEU A 80 4.38 0.71 -10.50
N ARG A 81 5.68 0.64 -10.20
CA ARG A 81 6.44 1.77 -9.64
C ARG A 81 6.29 3.06 -10.45
N PRO A 82 6.50 3.09 -11.78
CA PRO A 82 6.37 4.33 -12.55
C PRO A 82 4.96 4.91 -12.48
N THR A 83 3.92 4.06 -12.39
CA THR A 83 2.53 4.51 -12.29
C THR A 83 2.26 5.15 -10.93
N LEU A 84 2.79 4.56 -9.85
CA LEU A 84 2.68 5.12 -8.50
C LEU A 84 3.48 6.42 -8.36
N ASP A 85 4.66 6.50 -8.96
CA ASP A 85 5.51 7.69 -8.98
C ASP A 85 4.78 8.85 -9.69
N SER A 86 4.25 8.61 -10.89
CA SER A 86 3.46 9.63 -11.61
C SER A 86 2.22 10.08 -10.83
N LEU A 87 1.54 9.16 -10.14
CA LEU A 87 0.40 9.51 -9.28
C LEU A 87 0.84 10.37 -8.09
N ALA A 88 1.97 10.03 -7.45
CA ALA A 88 2.54 10.79 -6.34
C ALA A 88 2.98 12.19 -6.77
N GLU A 89 3.63 12.32 -7.92
CA GLU A 89 4.01 13.60 -8.53
C GLU A 89 2.78 14.45 -8.80
N TRP A 90 1.75 13.88 -9.42
CA TRP A 90 0.50 14.60 -9.68
C TRP A 90 -0.16 15.07 -8.37
N MET A 91 -0.25 14.21 -7.36
CA MET A 91 -0.81 14.58 -6.05
C MET A 91 -0.01 15.71 -5.39
N THR A 92 1.31 15.67 -5.48
CA THR A 92 2.20 16.68 -4.89
C THR A 92 2.05 18.03 -5.63
N ALA A 93 2.03 18.01 -6.96
CA ALA A 93 1.83 19.20 -7.78
C ALA A 93 0.45 19.86 -7.55
N ASN A 94 -0.57 19.07 -7.21
CA ASN A 94 -1.95 19.54 -7.03
C ASN A 94 -2.40 19.61 -5.55
N ALA A 95 -1.49 19.40 -4.59
CA ALA A 95 -1.83 19.33 -3.17
C ALA A 95 -2.51 20.62 -2.66
N SER A 96 -2.08 21.78 -3.16
CA SER A 96 -2.67 23.08 -2.84
C SER A 96 -4.08 23.29 -3.40
N LEU A 97 -4.42 22.62 -4.51
CA LEU A 97 -5.77 22.64 -5.09
C LEU A 97 -6.71 21.68 -4.36
N MET A 98 -6.20 20.53 -3.91
CA MET A 98 -6.97 19.55 -3.14
C MET A 98 -7.35 20.07 -1.74
N ASN A 99 -6.46 20.81 -1.07
CA ASN A 99 -6.75 21.37 0.25
C ASN A 99 -7.77 22.53 0.24
N LYS A 100 -8.00 23.19 -0.90
CA LYS A 100 -8.95 24.33 -0.99
C LYS A 100 -10.43 23.90 -0.99
N ASN A 101 -10.73 22.61 -1.19
CA ASN A 101 -12.10 22.12 -1.31
C ASN A 101 -12.67 21.54 -0.01
N VAL A 102 -11.87 21.42 1.06
CA VAL A 102 -12.34 20.91 2.36
C VAL A 102 -13.04 22.00 3.20
N ASP A 103 -12.68 23.28 2.99
CA ASP A 103 -13.24 24.42 3.73
C ASP A 103 -14.63 24.89 3.25
N ARG A 104 -15.19 24.31 2.19
CA ARG A 104 -16.51 24.75 1.64
C ARG A 104 -17.71 23.93 2.09
N THR A 105 -17.51 22.85 2.86
CA THR A 105 -18.59 21.96 3.33
C THR A 105 -18.80 21.94 4.83
N SER A 106 -18.13 22.79 5.61
CA SER A 106 -18.46 23.02 7.01
C SER A 106 -19.17 24.37 7.17
N ASP A 107 -20.42 24.43 6.72
CA ASP A 107 -21.38 25.39 7.27
C ASP A 107 -22.13 24.71 8.43
N PRO A 108 -21.91 25.13 9.69
CA PRO A 108 -22.65 24.63 10.83
C PRO A 108 -23.89 25.51 11.05
N ARG A 109 -24.89 25.46 10.16
CA ARG A 109 -26.28 25.93 10.39
C ARG A 109 -27.17 25.65 9.17
N SER A 110 -27.89 24.54 9.20
CA SER A 110 -29.18 24.32 8.51
C SER A 110 -29.93 23.21 9.24
#